data_AF-A0A2D6X845-F1
#
_entry.id   AF-A0A2D6X845-F1
#
_cell.length_a   1.000
_cell.length_b   1.000
_cell.length_c   1.000
_cell.angle_alpha   90.00
_cell.angle_beta   90.00
_cell.angle_gamma   90.00
#
_symmetry.space_group_name_H-M   'P 1'
#
loop_
_entity.id
_entity.type
_entity.pdbx_description
1 polymer ?
#
loop_
_entity_poly.entity_id
_entity_poly.type
_entity_poly.pdbx_seq_one_letter_code
_entity_poly.pdbx_strand_id
1 'polypeptide(L)'
;MRKVSRSKKFMKAARDKVQKTFQRAKALMIGEFESHPITQELQNGASARNLSNTLTGYGNLFTFIGFPSGYDPISPVRNLLIFSTNLKMGRPQMKGGRLRISTRITIPPSAAFGAVARMPWEGGRNWIHGIENGISGFGYYMYMTTQASRSGGGIQADHQIRAGNFRPTPYLSQIIMKFIARVRR
;
A
#
# COMPACT_ATOMS: atom_id res chain seq x y z
N MET A 1 9.08 42.07 -20.17
CA MET A 1 9.23 40.70 -19.61
C MET A 1 8.54 39.56 -20.39
N ARG A 2 8.06 39.73 -21.63
CA ARG A 2 7.24 38.73 -22.37
C ARG A 2 7.99 37.59 -23.10
N LYS A 3 9.34 37.65 -23.20
CA LYS A 3 10.14 36.72 -24.02
C LYS A 3 10.68 35.48 -23.27
N VAL A 4 10.89 35.56 -21.95
CA VAL A 4 11.52 34.47 -21.18
C VAL A 4 10.57 33.28 -20.97
N SER A 5 9.26 33.54 -20.79
CA SER A 5 8.26 32.52 -20.47
C SER A 5 7.92 31.57 -21.63
N ARG A 6 8.27 31.92 -22.87
CA ARG A 6 8.12 31.06 -24.07
C ARG A 6 9.42 30.37 -24.48
N SER A 7 10.53 30.62 -23.77
CA SER A 7 11.80 30.00 -24.11
C SER A 7 11.73 28.48 -23.89
N LYS A 8 12.26 27.70 -24.83
CA LYS A 8 12.39 26.24 -24.70
C LYS A 8 13.04 25.86 -23.37
N LYS A 9 13.99 26.68 -22.89
CA LYS A 9 14.69 26.52 -21.61
C LYS A 9 13.76 26.66 -20.40
N PHE A 10 12.92 27.69 -20.35
CA PHE A 10 11.94 27.88 -19.27
C PHE A 10 10.91 26.74 -19.24
N MET A 11 10.43 26.33 -20.41
CA MET A 11 9.46 25.23 -20.56
C MET A 11 10.04 23.89 -20.11
N LYS A 12 11.32 23.64 -20.44
CA LYS A 12 12.08 22.47 -19.97
C LYS A 12 12.23 22.51 -18.45
N ALA A 13 12.70 23.61 -17.88
CA ALA A 13 12.87 23.75 -16.44
C ALA A 13 11.56 23.57 -15.66
N ALA A 14 10.44 24.07 -16.19
CA ALA A 14 9.14 23.88 -15.58
C ALA A 14 8.68 22.40 -15.61
N ARG A 15 8.91 21.68 -16.72
CA ARG A 15 8.66 20.22 -16.79
C ARG A 15 9.57 19.44 -15.84
N ASP A 16 10.85 19.76 -15.81
CA ASP A 16 11.83 19.10 -14.94
C ASP A 16 11.44 19.27 -13.47
N LYS A 17 10.96 20.45 -13.08
CA LYS A 17 10.44 20.69 -11.72
C LYS A 17 9.23 19.81 -11.41
N VAL A 18 8.23 19.76 -12.29
CA VAL A 18 7.04 18.91 -12.11
C VAL A 18 7.43 17.43 -12.02
N GLN A 19 8.26 16.96 -12.94
CA GLN A 19 8.75 15.59 -12.96
C GLN A 19 9.51 15.26 -11.67
N LYS A 20 10.41 16.15 -11.21
CA LYS A 20 11.16 15.95 -9.97
C LYS A 20 10.25 15.89 -8.75
N THR A 21 9.24 16.76 -8.66
CA THR A 21 8.25 16.70 -7.56
C THR A 21 7.48 15.39 -7.57
N PHE A 22 6.99 14.95 -8.74
CA PHE A 22 6.29 13.68 -8.88
C PHE A 22 7.16 12.48 -8.49
N GLN A 23 8.39 12.40 -9.03
CA GLN A 23 9.30 11.29 -8.72
C GLN A 23 9.68 11.26 -7.24
N ARG A 24 9.91 12.42 -6.62
CA ARG A 24 10.14 12.50 -5.17
C ARG A 24 8.93 12.00 -4.38
N ALA A 25 7.73 12.43 -4.75
CA ALA A 25 6.51 11.99 -4.07
C ALA A 25 6.28 10.48 -4.23
N LYS A 26 6.54 9.92 -5.42
CA LYS A 26 6.42 8.49 -5.71
C LYS A 26 7.46 7.67 -4.93
N ALA A 27 8.71 8.12 -4.88
CA ALA A 27 9.75 7.47 -4.09
C ALA A 27 9.41 7.45 -2.59
N LEU A 28 8.88 8.55 -2.05
CA LEU A 28 8.41 8.61 -0.67
C LEU A 28 7.23 7.66 -0.43
N MET A 29 6.27 7.58 -1.34
CA MET A 29 5.15 6.65 -1.24
C MET A 29 5.62 5.19 -1.19
N ILE A 30 6.56 4.82 -2.06
CA ILE A 30 7.13 3.47 -2.08
C ILE A 30 7.92 3.22 -0.78
N GLY A 31 8.75 4.17 -0.35
CA GLY A 31 9.50 4.05 0.91
C GLY A 31 8.59 3.90 2.14
N GLU A 32 7.48 4.65 2.21
CA GLU A 32 6.47 4.50 3.26
C GLU A 32 5.79 3.13 3.21
N PHE A 33 5.53 2.59 2.01
CA PHE A 33 5.02 1.25 1.85
C PHE A 33 6.03 0.21 2.35
N GLU A 34 7.28 0.23 1.90
CA GLU A 34 8.29 -0.74 2.33
C GLU A 34 8.55 -0.68 3.84
N SER A 35 8.66 0.52 4.41
CA SER A 35 8.97 0.70 5.83
C SER A 35 7.78 0.49 6.78
N HIS A 36 6.57 0.29 6.26
CA HIS A 36 5.39 0.14 7.09
C HIS A 36 5.48 -1.15 7.94
N PRO A 37 5.11 -1.12 9.24
CA PRO A 37 5.13 -2.31 10.10
C PRO A 37 4.34 -3.50 9.52
N ILE A 38 3.19 -3.23 8.90
CA ILE A 38 2.38 -4.24 8.20
C ILE A 38 3.17 -4.89 7.05
N THR A 39 3.81 -4.10 6.20
CA THR A 39 4.60 -4.61 5.07
C THR A 39 5.74 -5.47 5.55
N GLN A 40 6.48 -4.99 6.55
CA GLN A 40 7.59 -5.72 7.15
C GLN A 40 7.14 -7.03 7.81
N GLU A 41 6.00 -7.00 8.52
CA GLU A 41 5.44 -8.20 9.16
C GLU A 41 5.02 -9.25 8.12
N LEU A 42 4.36 -8.83 7.03
CA LEU A 42 3.94 -9.75 5.96
C LEU A 42 5.12 -10.24 5.11
N GLN A 43 6.10 -9.39 4.84
CA GLN A 43 7.30 -9.73 4.07
C GLN A 43 8.18 -10.76 4.78
N ASN A 44 8.25 -10.70 6.11
CA ASN A 44 9.01 -11.64 6.95
C ASN A 44 8.28 -12.98 7.17
N GLY A 45 7.05 -13.12 6.65
CA GLY A 45 6.35 -14.40 6.63
C GLY A 45 5.94 -14.92 8.02
N ALA A 46 5.84 -16.24 8.13
CA ALA A 46 5.31 -16.90 9.33
C ALA A 46 6.18 -16.77 10.59
N SER A 47 7.49 -16.49 10.42
CA SER A 47 8.44 -16.27 11.52
C SER A 47 8.50 -14.81 12.00
N ALA A 48 7.75 -13.91 11.36
CA ALA A 48 7.71 -12.52 11.75
C ALA A 48 7.13 -12.33 13.16
N ARG A 49 7.60 -11.28 13.86
CA ARG A 49 6.94 -10.78 15.08
C ARG A 49 5.75 -9.90 14.71
N ASN A 50 4.80 -9.71 15.62
CA ASN A 50 3.68 -8.79 15.44
C ASN A 50 4.13 -7.32 15.50
N LEU A 51 4.74 -6.82 14.42
CA LEU A 51 5.25 -5.45 14.34
C LEU A 51 4.13 -4.42 14.28
N SER A 52 3.01 -4.78 13.66
CA SER A 52 1.85 -3.90 13.47
C SER A 52 0.95 -3.77 14.71
N ASN A 53 1.17 -4.56 15.76
CA ASN A 53 0.32 -4.63 16.96
C ASN A 53 -1.17 -4.94 16.69
N THR A 54 -1.49 -5.46 15.50
CA THR A 54 -2.85 -5.82 15.04
C THR A 54 -3.46 -6.97 15.82
N LEU A 55 -2.62 -7.82 16.42
CA LEU A 55 -3.02 -9.06 17.11
C LEU A 55 -2.68 -9.03 18.60
N THR A 56 -2.54 -7.83 19.18
CA THR A 56 -2.26 -7.65 20.63
C THR A 56 -1.05 -8.46 21.13
N GLY A 57 -0.04 -8.66 20.27
CA GLY A 57 1.19 -9.39 20.62
C GLY A 57 1.13 -10.92 20.44
N TYR A 58 0.02 -11.47 19.93
CA TYR A 58 -0.12 -12.91 19.72
C TYR A 58 -0.04 -13.31 18.24
N GLY A 59 0.97 -14.12 17.89
CA GLY A 59 1.21 -14.56 16.51
C GLY A 59 1.67 -13.43 15.59
N ASN A 60 1.28 -13.47 14.31
CA ASN A 60 1.52 -12.41 13.33
C ASN A 60 0.46 -12.39 12.22
N LEU A 61 0.38 -11.28 11.49
CA LEU A 61 -0.56 -11.05 10.39
C LEU A 61 -0.47 -12.13 9.30
N PHE A 62 0.74 -12.60 8.97
CA PHE A 62 0.93 -13.57 7.90
C PHE A 62 0.22 -14.89 8.19
N THR A 63 0.43 -15.40 9.39
CA THR A 63 -0.18 -16.66 9.85
C THR A 63 -1.65 -16.49 10.21
N PHE A 64 -2.06 -15.33 10.72
CA PHE A 64 -3.46 -15.02 11.02
C PHE A 64 -4.32 -14.89 9.75
N ILE A 65 -3.82 -14.18 8.74
CA ILE A 65 -4.46 -14.14 7.42
C ILE A 65 -4.34 -15.50 6.72
N GLY A 66 -3.43 -16.38 7.13
CA GLY A 66 -3.35 -17.74 6.61
C GLY A 66 -2.74 -17.82 5.22
N PHE A 67 -1.76 -16.97 4.93
CA PHE A 67 -0.99 -17.08 3.70
C PHE A 67 -0.19 -18.40 3.67
N PRO A 68 -0.05 -19.05 2.50
CA PRO A 68 0.81 -20.22 2.37
C PRO A 68 2.25 -19.90 2.77
N SER A 69 2.96 -20.85 3.37
CA SER A 69 4.39 -20.66 3.66
C SER A 69 5.18 -20.28 2.40
N GLY A 70 6.08 -19.29 2.52
CA GLY A 70 6.87 -18.77 1.41
C GLY A 70 6.10 -17.89 0.41
N TYR A 71 4.79 -17.68 0.58
CA TYR A 71 4.02 -16.78 -0.27
C TYR A 71 4.42 -15.31 -0.03
N ASP A 72 4.53 -14.53 -1.11
CA ASP A 72 4.79 -13.10 -1.03
C ASP A 72 3.51 -12.30 -1.36
N PRO A 73 2.73 -11.88 -0.34
CA PRO A 73 1.52 -11.07 -0.54
C PRO A 73 1.84 -9.60 -0.87
N ILE A 74 3.10 -9.17 -0.68
CA ILE A 74 3.52 -7.76 -0.78
C ILE A 74 3.89 -7.40 -2.22
N SER A 75 4.62 -8.27 -2.92
CA SER A 75 5.11 -8.00 -4.28
C SER A 75 4.02 -7.57 -5.28
N PRO A 76 2.82 -8.20 -5.33
CA PRO A 76 1.75 -7.75 -6.23
C PRO A 76 1.28 -6.31 -5.94
N VAL A 77 1.20 -5.92 -4.67
CA VAL A 77 0.81 -4.56 -4.25
C VAL A 77 1.92 -3.56 -4.55
N ARG A 78 3.18 -3.92 -4.25
CA ARG A 78 4.39 -3.14 -4.58
C ARG A 78 4.43 -2.82 -6.07
N ASN A 79 4.27 -3.84 -6.91
CA ASN A 79 4.29 -3.71 -8.36
C ASN A 79 3.15 -2.82 -8.85
N LEU A 80 1.95 -2.95 -8.28
CA LEU A 80 0.83 -2.08 -8.62
C LEU A 80 1.12 -0.59 -8.32
N LEU A 81 1.71 -0.29 -7.15
CA LEU A 81 2.14 1.07 -6.79
C LEU A 81 3.21 1.61 -7.75
N ILE A 82 4.19 0.79 -8.11
CA ILE A 82 5.31 1.17 -8.99
C ILE A 82 4.82 1.40 -10.43
N PHE A 83 4.08 0.46 -11.01
CA PHE A 83 3.79 0.48 -12.44
C PHE A 83 2.52 1.23 -12.82
N SER A 84 1.53 1.33 -11.92
CA SER A 84 0.26 2.01 -12.21
C SER A 84 0.20 3.45 -11.69
N THR A 85 1.23 3.93 -10.98
CA THR A 85 1.36 5.34 -10.58
C THR A 85 2.19 6.12 -11.58
N ASN A 86 1.54 6.94 -12.42
CA ASN A 86 2.18 7.58 -13.58
C ASN A 86 1.81 9.06 -13.72
N LEU A 87 2.73 9.84 -14.28
CA LEU A 87 2.53 11.26 -14.62
C LEU A 87 2.48 11.41 -16.14
N LYS A 88 1.38 11.99 -16.64
CA LYS A 88 1.26 12.48 -18.02
C LYS A 88 1.24 13.99 -18.02
N MET A 89 2.24 14.60 -18.65
CA MET A 89 2.34 16.05 -18.80
C MET A 89 1.75 16.49 -20.15
N GLY A 90 0.87 17.47 -20.11
CA GLY A 90 0.36 18.16 -21.28
C GLY A 90 1.38 19.13 -21.88
N ARG A 91 1.05 19.65 -23.06
CA ARG A 91 1.83 20.74 -23.66
C ARG A 91 1.67 21.99 -22.79
N PRO A 92 2.76 22.64 -22.35
CA PRO A 92 2.62 23.87 -21.58
C PRO A 92 2.02 24.97 -22.46
N GLN A 93 1.10 25.73 -21.90
CA GLN A 93 0.36 26.77 -22.60
C GLN A 93 0.49 28.09 -21.86
N MET A 94 0.59 29.18 -22.61
CA MET A 94 0.52 30.53 -22.06
C MET A 94 -0.95 30.96 -22.04
N LYS A 95 -1.55 31.16 -20.87
CA LYS A 95 -2.92 31.69 -20.73
C LYS A 95 -2.88 32.90 -19.79
N GLY A 96 -3.31 34.06 -20.28
CA GLY A 96 -3.33 35.31 -19.50
C GLY A 96 -1.95 35.72 -18.96
N GLY A 97 -0.89 35.56 -19.73
CA GLY A 97 0.48 35.91 -19.32
C GLY A 97 1.15 34.94 -18.34
N ARG A 98 0.43 33.91 -17.86
CA ARG A 98 0.97 32.86 -16.98
C ARG A 98 1.24 31.57 -17.76
N LEU A 99 2.34 30.90 -17.43
CA LEU A 99 2.58 29.53 -17.89
C LEU A 99 1.67 28.57 -17.14
N ARG A 100 0.90 27.77 -17.86
CA ARG A 100 0.12 26.64 -17.31
C ARG A 100 0.63 25.35 -17.92
N ILE A 101 0.93 24.37 -17.07
CA ILE A 101 1.20 22.99 -17.47
C ILE A 101 0.05 22.16 -16.94
N SER A 102 -0.75 21.57 -17.82
CA SER A 102 -1.73 20.57 -17.41
C SER A 102 -1.01 19.26 -17.10
N THR A 103 -1.24 18.72 -15.90
CA THR A 103 -0.66 17.45 -15.48
C THR A 103 -1.78 16.49 -15.11
N ARG A 104 -1.72 15.28 -15.63
CA ARG A 104 -2.60 14.19 -15.21
C ARG A 104 -1.76 13.17 -14.46
N ILE A 105 -2.06 13.00 -13.19
CA ILE A 105 -1.49 11.93 -12.36
C ILE A 105 -2.51 10.80 -12.32
N THR A 106 -2.06 9.60 -12.66
CA THR A 106 -2.83 8.37 -12.53
C THR A 106 -2.30 7.60 -11.34
N ILE A 107 -3.21 7.17 -10.46
CA ILE A 107 -2.95 6.27 -9.34
C ILE A 107 -3.77 4.99 -9.52
N PRO A 108 -3.35 3.86 -8.95
CA PRO A 108 -4.15 2.65 -9.01
C PRO A 108 -5.50 2.87 -8.31
N PRO A 109 -6.64 2.48 -8.92
CA PRO A 109 -7.94 2.56 -8.26
C PRO A 109 -8.03 1.54 -7.12
N SER A 110 -8.92 1.77 -6.16
CA SER A 110 -9.20 0.84 -5.05
C SER A 110 -9.49 -0.59 -5.53
N ALA A 111 -10.24 -0.73 -6.64
CA ALA A 111 -10.55 -2.02 -7.26
C ALA A 111 -9.30 -2.80 -7.71
N ALA A 112 -8.23 -2.12 -8.14
CA ALA A 112 -6.99 -2.79 -8.54
C ALA A 112 -6.30 -3.46 -7.34
N PHE A 113 -6.34 -2.82 -6.17
CA PHE A 113 -5.86 -3.42 -4.93
C PHE A 113 -6.73 -4.62 -4.51
N GLY A 114 -8.04 -4.57 -4.74
CA GLY A 114 -8.94 -5.71 -4.53
C GLY A 114 -8.58 -6.96 -5.33
N ALA A 115 -8.02 -6.80 -6.54
CA ALA A 115 -7.60 -7.93 -7.37
C ALA A 115 -6.29 -8.57 -6.89
N VAL A 116 -5.30 -7.75 -6.50
CA VAL A 116 -3.96 -8.25 -6.13
C VAL A 116 -3.83 -8.62 -4.65
N ALA A 117 -4.73 -8.14 -3.79
CA ALA A 117 -4.70 -8.36 -2.35
C ALA A 117 -5.85 -9.24 -1.86
N ARG A 118 -6.23 -10.25 -2.64
CA ARG A 118 -7.27 -11.22 -2.24
C ARG A 118 -6.80 -12.03 -1.04
N MET A 119 -7.74 -12.33 -0.15
CA MET A 119 -7.53 -13.25 0.96
C MET A 119 -7.26 -14.67 0.43
N PRO A 120 -6.39 -15.46 1.07
CA PRO A 120 -5.99 -16.77 0.58
C PRO A 120 -7.06 -17.86 0.79
N TRP A 121 -8.06 -17.65 1.64
CA TRP A 121 -9.16 -18.60 1.92
C TRP A 121 -10.56 -17.99 1.77
N GLU A 122 -10.68 -16.68 1.69
CA GLU A 122 -11.99 -16.04 1.61
C GLU A 122 -12.27 -15.51 0.20
N GLY A 123 -13.29 -16.07 -0.45
CA GLY A 123 -13.72 -15.69 -1.79
C GLY A 123 -14.15 -14.22 -1.85
N GLY A 124 -13.27 -13.35 -2.34
CA GLY A 124 -13.59 -11.96 -2.67
C GLY A 124 -13.25 -10.92 -1.62
N ARG A 125 -12.81 -11.30 -0.40
CA ARG A 125 -12.32 -10.32 0.59
C ARG A 125 -10.87 -9.92 0.31
N ASN A 126 -10.53 -8.69 0.68
CA ASN A 126 -9.20 -8.08 0.47
C ASN A 126 -8.48 -7.91 1.82
N TRP A 127 -7.26 -8.41 1.93
CA TRP A 127 -6.48 -8.34 3.18
C TRP A 127 -6.07 -6.91 3.55
N ILE A 128 -5.80 -6.02 2.59
CA ILE A 128 -5.55 -4.60 2.85
C ILE A 128 -6.79 -3.97 3.51
N HIS A 129 -7.96 -4.21 2.92
CA HIS A 129 -9.22 -3.70 3.47
C HIS A 129 -9.48 -4.29 4.87
N GLY A 130 -9.22 -5.58 5.05
CA GLY A 130 -9.33 -6.24 6.35
C GLY A 130 -8.41 -5.63 7.40
N ILE A 131 -7.15 -5.33 7.06
CA ILE A 131 -6.23 -4.71 8.02
C ILE A 131 -6.68 -3.30 8.42
N GLU A 132 -7.24 -2.53 7.49
CA GLU A 132 -7.66 -1.15 7.77
C GLU A 132 -9.03 -1.06 8.48
N ASN A 133 -9.91 -2.06 8.31
CA ASN A 133 -11.29 -2.01 8.82
C ASN A 133 -11.62 -3.09 9.86
N GLY A 134 -10.78 -4.11 9.98
CA GLY A 134 -10.97 -5.27 10.86
C GLY A 134 -11.05 -6.58 10.09
N ILE A 135 -10.47 -7.62 10.69
CA ILE A 135 -10.58 -9.01 10.25
C ILE A 135 -11.21 -9.80 11.41
N SER A 136 -12.33 -10.47 11.12
CA SER A 136 -13.01 -11.34 12.07
C SER A 136 -12.20 -12.63 12.33
N GLY A 137 -12.50 -13.32 13.44
CA GLY A 137 -11.91 -14.63 13.72
C GLY A 137 -10.67 -14.60 14.63
N PHE A 138 -10.25 -13.43 15.12
CA PHE A 138 -9.09 -13.34 16.03
C PHE A 138 -9.30 -14.10 17.35
N GLY A 139 -10.50 -14.11 17.91
CA GLY A 139 -10.83 -14.90 19.12
C GLY A 139 -10.69 -16.42 18.95
N TYR A 140 -10.64 -16.90 17.70
CA TYR A 140 -10.52 -18.31 17.32
C TYR A 140 -9.12 -18.66 16.84
N TYR A 141 -8.25 -17.68 16.64
CA TYR A 141 -6.92 -17.87 16.08
C TYR A 141 -5.93 -18.37 17.14
N MET A 142 -5.28 -19.48 16.82
CA MET A 142 -4.21 -20.08 17.60
C MET A 142 -2.90 -20.04 16.81
N TYR A 143 -1.90 -19.38 17.37
CA TYR A 143 -0.53 -19.39 16.86
C TYR A 143 0.17 -20.63 17.40
N MET A 144 0.40 -21.60 16.53
CA MET A 144 1.05 -22.87 16.85
C MET A 144 1.68 -23.44 15.59
N THR A 145 2.89 -23.98 15.72
CA THR A 145 3.57 -24.67 14.63
C THR A 145 2.91 -26.03 14.38
N THR A 146 2.38 -26.24 13.18
CA THR A 146 1.74 -27.51 12.80
C THR A 146 1.71 -27.69 11.29
N GLN A 147 1.84 -28.94 10.82
CA GLN A 147 1.71 -29.28 9.39
C GLN A 147 0.28 -29.10 8.87
N ALA A 148 -0.72 -29.08 9.75
CA ALA A 148 -2.10 -28.77 9.38
C ALA A 148 -2.31 -27.29 9.00
N SER A 149 -1.35 -26.41 9.30
CA SER A 149 -1.42 -24.99 8.98
C SER A 149 -0.89 -24.70 7.58
N ARG A 150 -1.65 -23.95 6.77
CA ARG A 150 -1.20 -23.44 5.47
C ARG A 150 0.07 -22.60 5.57
N SER A 151 0.20 -21.83 6.65
CA SER A 151 1.35 -20.96 6.90
C SER A 151 2.45 -21.66 7.71
N GLY A 152 2.18 -22.86 8.23
CA GLY A 152 3.04 -23.56 9.18
C GLY A 152 2.98 -23.02 10.62
N GLY A 153 2.16 -21.99 10.91
CA GLY A 153 2.16 -21.31 12.21
C GLY A 153 0.81 -20.83 12.75
N GLY A 154 -0.32 -21.12 12.08
CA GLY A 154 -1.63 -20.64 12.51
C GLY A 154 -2.79 -21.58 12.17
N ILE A 155 -3.67 -21.83 13.12
CA ILE A 155 -4.94 -22.57 12.94
C ILE A 155 -6.10 -21.78 13.55
N GLN A 156 -7.31 -22.01 13.05
CA GLN A 156 -8.54 -21.50 13.69
C GLN A 156 -9.22 -22.66 14.42
N ALA A 157 -9.58 -22.42 15.68
CA ALA A 157 -10.32 -23.36 16.51
C ALA A 157 -11.84 -23.23 16.28
N ASP A 158 -12.59 -24.31 16.52
CA ASP A 158 -14.05 -24.31 16.38
C ASP A 158 -14.75 -23.48 17.47
N HIS A 159 -14.13 -23.39 18.65
CA HIS A 159 -14.60 -22.58 19.77
C HIS A 159 -13.70 -21.38 20.00
N GLN A 160 -14.28 -20.30 20.53
CA GLN A 160 -13.51 -19.12 20.90
C GLN A 160 -12.54 -19.46 22.02
N ILE A 161 -11.24 -19.25 21.78
CA ILE A 161 -10.17 -19.61 22.72
C ILE A 161 -9.67 -18.42 23.53
N ARG A 162 -10.04 -17.19 23.15
CA ARG A 162 -9.67 -15.97 23.89
C ARG A 162 -10.66 -14.83 23.69
N ALA A 163 -10.75 -13.97 24.70
CA ALA A 163 -11.28 -12.63 24.56
C ALA A 163 -10.18 -11.74 23.95
N GLY A 164 -10.37 -11.30 22.71
CA GLY A 164 -9.40 -10.46 22.02
C GLY A 164 -9.98 -9.98 20.70
N ASN A 165 -9.59 -8.77 20.31
CA ASN A 165 -10.03 -8.15 19.06
C ASN A 165 -8.83 -7.81 18.18
N PHE A 166 -9.00 -8.03 16.88
CA PHE A 166 -8.11 -7.47 15.87
C PHE A 166 -8.11 -5.94 16.00
N ARG A 167 -6.94 -5.30 15.91
CA ARG A 167 -6.80 -3.84 15.95
C ARG A 167 -6.61 -3.28 14.53
N PRO A 168 -7.64 -2.67 13.93
CA PRO A 168 -7.50 -2.05 12.61
C PRO A 168 -6.41 -0.99 12.63
N THR A 169 -5.57 -0.99 11.60
CA THR A 169 -4.41 -0.11 11.51
C THR A 169 -4.39 0.58 10.14
N PRO A 170 -4.35 1.92 10.08
CA PRO A 170 -4.20 2.64 8.82
C PRO A 170 -2.96 2.16 8.06
N TYR A 171 -3.09 1.97 6.76
CA TYR A 171 -2.03 1.41 5.95
C TYR A 171 -1.98 2.08 4.58
N LEU A 172 -2.47 1.40 3.55
CA LEU A 172 -2.32 1.82 2.17
C LEU A 172 -3.15 3.07 1.85
N SER A 173 -4.34 3.20 2.45
CA SER A 173 -5.19 4.38 2.30
C SER A 173 -4.45 5.66 2.75
N GLN A 174 -3.77 5.60 3.89
CA GLN A 174 -3.01 6.71 4.43
C GLN A 174 -1.77 7.03 3.58
N ILE A 175 -1.07 6.02 3.08
CA ILE A 175 0.09 6.17 2.18
C ILE A 175 -0.33 6.88 0.88
N ILE A 176 -1.43 6.43 0.26
CA ILE A 176 -1.96 7.04 -0.97
C ILE A 176 -2.41 8.48 -0.71
N MET A 177 -3.09 8.74 0.41
CA MET A 177 -3.52 10.08 0.79
C MET A 177 -2.32 11.04 0.94
N LYS A 178 -1.24 10.60 1.60
CA LYS A 178 0.00 11.38 1.71
C LYS A 178 0.65 11.64 0.35
N PHE A 179 0.66 10.66 -0.56
CA PHE A 179 1.12 10.85 -1.93
C PHE A 179 0.32 11.93 -2.67
N ILE A 180 -1.01 11.85 -2.63
CA ILE A 180 -1.92 12.84 -3.26
C ILE A 180 -1.66 14.24 -2.69
N ALA A 181 -1.47 14.36 -1.38
CA ALA A 181 -1.15 15.63 -0.73
C ALA A 181 0.19 16.22 -1.20
N ARG A 182 1.22 15.38 -1.41
CA ARG A 182 2.55 15.82 -1.88
C ARG A 182 2.55 16.33 -3.33
N VAL A 183 1.74 15.74 -4.20
CA VAL A 183 1.69 16.13 -5.62
C VAL A 183 0.74 17.29 -5.90
N ARG A 184 -0.15 17.63 -4.95
CA ARG A 184 -1.02 18.82 -5.02
C ARG A 184 -0.34 20.11 -4.56
N ARG A 185 0.78 20.00 -3.83
CA ARG A 185 1.59 21.14 -3.36
C ARG A 185 2.48 21.68 -4.49
#